data_AF-A0A7V4UMV4-F1
#
_entry.id   AF-A0A7V4UMV4-F1
#
_cell.length_a   1.000
_cell.length_b   1.000
_cell.length_c   1.000
_cell.angle_alpha   90.00
_cell.angle_beta   90.00
_cell.angle_gamma   90.00
#
_symmetry.space_group_name_H-M   'P 1'
#
loop_
_entity.id
_entity.type
_entity.pdbx_description
1 polymer ?
#
loop_
_entity_poly.entity_id
_entity_poly.type
_entity_poly.pdbx_seq_one_letter_code
_entity_poly.pdbx_strand_id
1 'polypeptide(L)' 'MEEGKEGPLKEILSGEKKREIDLNALFPEKGYDLNRLFPDDETKRFLYELKRNKKEIERLIKSLDLEED' A
#
# COMPACT_ATOMS: atom_id res chain seq x y z
N MET A 1 22.75 16.40 -20.09
CA MET A 1 22.53 16.06 -18.67
C MET A 1 21.32 15.16 -18.64
N GLU A 2 21.48 13.95 -18.10
CA GLU A 2 20.52 12.84 -18.21
C GLU A 2 19.10 13.19 -17.73
N GLU A 3 18.14 12.60 -18.45
CA GLU A 3 16.72 12.55 -18.12
C GLU A 3 16.48 11.86 -16.76
N GLY A 4 16.25 12.64 -15.71
CA GLY A 4 15.61 12.13 -14.50
C GLY A 4 14.11 11.92 -14.76
N LYS A 5 13.75 10.76 -15.32
CA LYS A 5 12.36 10.30 -15.38
C LYS A 5 11.89 9.99 -13.96
N GLU A 6 11.49 11.03 -13.23
CA GLU A 6 10.66 10.88 -12.03
C GLU A 6 9.32 10.31 -12.50
N GLY A 7 9.18 8.98 -12.41
CA GLY A 7 8.01 8.26 -12.90
C GLY A 7 6.70 8.68 -12.20
N PRO A 8 5.55 8.21 -12.71
CA PRO A 8 4.21 8.51 -12.19
C PRO A 8 3.98 8.08 -10.73
N LEU A 9 4.94 7.36 -10.14
CA LEU A 9 4.95 6.95 -8.74
C LEU A 9 4.96 8.15 -7.78
N LYS A 10 5.67 9.23 -8.11
CA LYS A 10 5.82 10.40 -7.22
C LYS A 10 4.51 11.21 -7.10
N GLU A 11 3.69 11.19 -8.14
CA GLU A 11 2.42 11.92 -8.19
C GLU A 11 1.32 11.19 -7.40
N ILE A 12 1.28 9.86 -7.46
CA ILE A 12 0.36 9.03 -6.65
C ILE A 12 0.68 9.18 -5.15
N LEU A 13 1.95 9.29 -4.78
CA LEU A 13 2.41 9.46 -3.40
C LEU A 13 2.02 10.81 -2.76
N SER A 14 1.68 11.83 -3.57
CA SER A 14 1.48 13.21 -3.09
C SER A 14 0.01 13.56 -2.80
N GLY A 15 -0.94 12.88 -3.45
CA GLY A 15 -2.36 13.30 -3.49
C GLY A 15 -3.26 12.76 -2.38
N GLU A 16 -2.92 11.64 -1.75
CA GLU A 16 -3.74 11.08 -0.67
C GLU A 16 -3.36 11.74 0.65
N LYS A 17 -4.21 12.69 1.09
CA LYS A 17 -4.21 13.37 2.39
C LYS A 17 -3.50 12.55 3.45
N LYS A 18 -2.58 13.18 4.19
CA LYS A 18 -1.90 12.71 5.42
C LYS A 18 -2.88 12.05 6.42
N ARG A 19 -3.42 10.89 6.10
CA ARG A 19 -4.06 10.00 7.04
C ARG A 19 -2.90 9.34 7.73
N GLU A 20 -2.76 9.53 9.03
CA GLU A 20 -1.80 8.77 9.82
C GLU A 20 -2.14 7.30 9.62
N ILE A 21 -1.23 6.58 8.95
CA ILE A 21 -1.39 5.16 8.68
C ILE A 21 -0.91 4.43 9.93
N ASP A 22 -1.85 3.76 10.61
CA ASP A 22 -1.54 2.89 11.72
C ASP A 22 -1.21 1.48 11.20
N LEU A 23 0.07 1.11 11.25
CA LEU A 23 0.53 -0.20 10.81
C LEU A 23 0.04 -1.33 11.71
N ASN A 24 -0.17 -1.09 13.01
CA ASN A 24 -0.67 -2.11 13.92
C ASN A 24 -2.15 -2.40 13.64
N ALA A 25 -2.93 -1.40 13.24
CA ALA A 25 -4.30 -1.61 12.76
C ALA A 25 -4.32 -2.33 11.40
N LEU A 26 -3.35 -2.07 10.52
CA LEU A 26 -3.25 -2.75 9.23
C LEU A 26 -2.76 -4.20 9.37
N PHE A 27 -1.87 -4.49 10.31
CA PHE A 27 -1.28 -5.82 10.48
C PHE A 27 -1.37 -6.26 11.95
N PRO A 28 -2.59 -6.48 12.48
CA PRO A 28 -2.81 -6.77 13.90
C PRO A 28 -2.22 -8.11 14.35
N GLU A 29 -1.96 -9.01 13.41
CA GLU A 29 -1.39 -10.34 13.68
C GLU A 29 0.12 -10.31 13.96
N LYS A 30 0.77 -9.15 13.82
CA LYS A 30 2.21 -9.05 14.12
C LYS A 30 2.39 -8.86 15.62
N GLY A 31 3.15 -9.77 16.24
CA GLY A 31 3.53 -9.68 17.65
C GLY A 31 4.54 -8.57 17.99
N TYR A 32 4.72 -7.59 17.10
CA TYR A 32 5.63 -6.47 17.25
C TYR A 32 4.91 -5.18 16.87
N ASP A 33 5.27 -4.09 17.55
CA ASP A 33 4.76 -2.75 17.24
C ASP A 33 5.41 -2.22 15.95
N LEU A 34 4.68 -2.33 14.85
CA LEU A 34 5.14 -1.90 13.53
C LEU A 34 5.25 -0.38 13.41
N ASN A 35 4.42 0.39 14.13
CA ASN A 35 4.54 1.85 14.13
C ASN A 35 5.85 2.30 14.76
N ARG A 36 6.37 1.53 15.72
CA ARG A 36 7.68 1.77 16.33
C ARG A 36 8.84 1.32 15.43
N LEU A 37 8.69 0.18 14.73
CA LEU A 37 9.73 -0.34 13.83
C LEU A 37 9.87 0.49 12.56
N PHE A 38 8.76 1.01 12.05
CA PHE A 38 8.69 1.81 10.82
C PHE A 38 7.98 3.13 11.12
N PRO A 39 8.65 4.09 11.75
CA PRO A 39 8.06 5.40 12.04
C PRO A 39 7.87 6.23 10.77
N ASP A 40 8.63 5.95 9.71
CA ASP A 40 8.66 6.69 8.45
C ASP A 40 7.33 6.65 7.69
N ASP A 41 6.82 7.83 7.35
CA ASP A 41 5.55 7.98 6.64
C ASP A 41 5.57 7.32 5.25
N GLU A 42 6.71 7.35 4.56
CA GLU A 42 6.87 6.72 3.24
C GLU A 42 6.68 5.20 3.32
N THR A 43 7.34 4.56 4.29
CA THR A 43 7.19 3.12 4.51
C THR A 43 5.77 2.76 4.92
N LYS A 44 5.14 3.57 5.78
CA LYS A 44 3.73 3.35 6.16
C LYS A 44 2.79 3.40 4.96
N ARG A 45 2.96 4.40 4.08
CA ARG A 45 2.20 4.52 2.82
C ARG A 45 2.43 3.35 1.90
N PHE A 46 3.69 2.96 1.71
CA PHE A 46 4.03 1.81 0.88
C PHE A 46 3.35 0.52 1.36
N LEU A 47 3.40 0.25 2.67
CA LEU A 47 2.77 -0.94 3.26
C LEU A 47 1.24 -0.93 3.15
N TYR A 48 0.62 0.25 3.27
CA TYR A 48 -0.81 0.43 3.05
C TYR A 48 -1.20 0.12 1.60
N GLU A 49 -0.49 0.70 0.62
CA GLU A 49 -0.74 0.49 -0.80
C GLU A 49 -0.50 -0.96 -1.22
N LEU A 50 0.57 -1.60 -0.72
CA LEU A 50 0.79 -3.04 -0.94
C LEU A 50 -0.39 -3.88 -0.47
N LYS A 51 -0.93 -3.59 0.72
CA LYS A 51 -2.08 -4.33 1.26
C LYS A 51 -3.33 -4.09 0.41
N ARG A 52 -3.56 -2.85 -0.04
CA ARG A 52 -4.67 -2.49 -0.93
C ARG A 52 -4.56 -3.23 -2.26
N ASN A 53 -3.40 -3.16 -2.92
CA ASN A 53 -3.13 -3.81 -4.20
C ASN A 53 -3.35 -5.32 -4.11
N LYS A 54 -2.86 -5.97 -3.05
CA LYS A 54 -3.11 -7.39 -2.81
C LYS A 54 -4.62 -7.71 -2.78
N LYS A 55 -5.40 -6.93 -2.03
CA LYS A 55 -6.86 -7.11 -1.93
C LYS A 55 -7.57 -6.88 -3.26
N GLU A 56 -7.11 -5.92 -4.05
CA GLU A 56 -7.66 -5.64 -5.38
C GLU A 56 -7.37 -6.79 -6.35
N ILE A 57 -6.15 -7.33 -6.35
CA ILE A 57 -5.80 -8.53 -7.14
C ILE A 57 -6.65 -9.73 -6.70
N GLU A 58 -6.79 -9.98 -5.41
CA GLU A 58 -7.63 -11.07 -4.89
C GLU A 58 -9.10 -10.93 -5.32
N ARG A 59 -9.62 -9.70 -5.40
CA ARG A 59 -10.98 -9.44 -5.90
C ARG A 59 -11.08 -9.68 -7.40
N LEU A 60 -10.07 -9.26 -8.17
CA LEU A 60 -10.03 -9.47 -9.61
C LEU A 60 -9.99 -10.96 -9.97
N ILE A 61 -9.15 -11.74 -9.28
CA ILE A 61 -9.08 -13.18 -9.47
C ILE A 61 -10.45 -13.80 -9.18
N LYS A 62 -11.07 -13.46 -8.04
CA LYS A 62 -12.42 -13.95 -7.70
C LYS A 62 -13.49 -13.56 -8.71
N SER A 63 -13.42 -12.37 -9.33
CA SER A 63 -14.38 -11.98 -10.36
C SER A 63 -14.18 -12.77 -11.65
N LEU A 64 -12.93 -13.09 -12.02
CA LEU A 64 -12.65 -13.91 -13.20
C LEU A 64 -13.08 -15.36 -12.98
N ASP A 65 -12.82 -15.92 -11.79
CA ASP A 65 -13.26 -17.28 -11.42
C ASP A 65 -14.80 -17.42 -11.44
N LEU A 66 -15.55 -16.32 -11.23
CA LEU A 66 -17.02 -16.31 -11.27
C LEU A 66 -17.60 -16.17 -12.68
N GLU A 67 -16.79 -15.82 -13.69
CA GLU A 67 -17.23 -15.68 -15.09
C GLU A 67 -17.12 -17.00 -15.89
N GLU A 68 -16.57 -18.07 -15.29
CA GLU A 68 -16.39 -19.39 -15.94
C GLU A 68 -17.49 -20.44 -15.66
N ASP A 69 -18.59 -20.09 -14.98
CA ASP A 69 -19.73 -21.00 -14.68
C ASP A 69 -21.06 -20.60 -15.36
#